data_AF-A0A2V7FW38-F1
#
_entry.id   AF-A0A2V7FW38-F1
#
_cell.length_a   1.000
_cell.length_b   1.000
_cell.length_c   1.000
_cell.angle_alpha   90.00
_cell.angle_beta   90.00
_cell.angle_gamma   90.00
#
_symmetry.space_group_name_H-M   'P 1'
#
loop_
_entity.id
_entity.type
_entity.pdbx_description
1 polymer ?
#
loop_
_entity_poly.entity_id
_entity_poly.type
_entity_poly.pdbx_seq_one_letter_code
_entity_poly.pdbx_strand_id
1 'polypeptide(L)'
;MRAPAAAALVVLAVGTACHRPAAAPLNPRAELAVTVDNQNFLDMDVFIIRGGQRLRLGMVPGISSRILMVRPELIGYGTEVQFEVHPIGGRGNPITETISVRPGDVIRLTIPPN
;
A
#
# COMPACT_ATOMS: atom_id res chain seq x y z
N MET A 1 -54.27 36.81 39.40
CA MET A 1 -53.01 36.34 38.77
C MET A 1 -52.06 35.89 39.87
N ARG A 2 -51.76 34.59 39.96
CA ARG A 2 -50.55 33.94 40.53
C ARG A 2 -50.85 32.45 40.77
N ALA A 3 -50.16 31.58 40.04
CA ALA A 3 -50.17 30.12 40.18
C ALA A 3 -48.94 29.66 40.98
N PRO A 4 -48.98 28.46 41.61
CA PRO A 4 -47.78 27.66 41.85
C PRO A 4 -47.94 26.26 41.23
N ALA A 5 -47.19 25.94 40.17
CA ALA A 5 -45.86 25.29 40.22
C ALA A 5 -45.95 23.77 40.43
N ALA A 6 -46.19 23.04 39.34
CA ALA A 6 -46.02 21.58 39.28
C ALA A 6 -44.55 21.26 38.95
N ALA A 7 -43.87 20.55 39.87
CA ALA A 7 -42.50 20.10 39.68
C ALA A 7 -42.48 18.86 38.76
N ALA A 8 -41.84 18.99 37.60
CA ALA A 8 -41.63 17.88 36.67
C ALA A 8 -40.33 17.14 37.01
N LEU A 9 -40.46 15.87 37.39
CA LEU A 9 -39.36 14.95 37.68
C LEU A 9 -38.73 14.48 36.36
N VAL A 10 -37.48 14.86 36.10
CA VAL A 10 -36.72 14.43 34.91
C VAL A 10 -36.03 13.10 35.21
N VAL A 11 -36.45 12.03 34.55
CA VAL A 11 -35.80 10.71 34.58
C VAL A 11 -34.72 10.68 33.50
N LEU A 12 -33.45 10.60 33.92
CA LEU A 12 -32.30 10.41 33.03
C LEU A 12 -32.18 8.92 32.65
N ALA A 13 -32.59 8.58 31.43
CA ALA A 13 -32.34 7.27 30.84
C ALA A 13 -30.88 7.21 30.34
N VAL A 14 -30.03 6.44 31.04
CA VAL A 14 -28.67 6.16 30.60
C VAL A 14 -28.71 5.06 29.54
N GLY A 15 -28.61 5.45 28.27
CA GLY A 15 -28.48 4.51 27.16
C GLY A 15 -27.08 3.91 27.10
N THR A 16 -26.96 2.62 27.39
CA THR A 16 -25.73 1.85 27.16
C THR A 16 -25.52 1.64 25.66
N ALA A 17 -24.72 2.49 25.03
CA ALA A 17 -24.32 2.32 23.63
C ALA A 17 -23.30 1.19 23.50
N CYS A 18 -23.75 0.01 23.06
CA CYS A 18 -22.85 -1.07 22.67
C CYS A 18 -21.99 -0.64 21.48
N HIS A 19 -20.72 -0.36 21.75
CA HIS A 19 -19.71 -0.12 20.72
C HIS A 19 -19.40 -1.46 20.02
N ARG A 20 -20.03 -1.71 18.87
CA ARG A 20 -19.57 -2.78 17.97
C ARG A 20 -18.29 -2.27 17.29
N PRO A 21 -17.14 -2.95 17.42
CA PRO A 21 -16.00 -2.63 16.58
C PRO A 21 -16.44 -2.84 15.13
N ALA A 22 -16.37 -1.78 14.32
CA ALA A 22 -16.57 -1.90 12.89
C ALA A 22 -15.52 -2.89 12.38
N ALA A 23 -15.98 -4.03 11.84
CA ALA A 23 -15.09 -4.87 11.05
C ALA A 23 -14.53 -3.98 9.94
N ALA A 24 -13.19 -3.87 9.87
CA ALA A 24 -12.55 -3.13 8.80
C ALA A 24 -13.10 -3.66 7.47
N PRO A 25 -13.55 -2.79 6.55
CA PRO A 25 -14.02 -3.26 5.26
C PRO A 25 -12.87 -4.05 4.61
N LEU A 26 -13.14 -5.31 4.23
CA LEU A 26 -12.25 -6.07 3.36
C LEU A 26 -12.09 -5.22 2.09
N ASN A 27 -10.93 -4.61 1.90
CA ASN A 27 -10.67 -3.74 0.77
C ASN A 27 -10.73 -4.62 -0.51
N PRO A 28 -11.75 -4.51 -1.38
CA PRO A 28 -11.96 -5.47 -2.47
C PRO A 28 -10.97 -5.31 -3.63
N ARG A 29 -9.97 -4.43 -3.50
CA ARG A 29 -8.91 -4.23 -4.47
C ARG A 29 -7.64 -4.86 -3.92
N ALA A 30 -7.45 -6.15 -4.20
CA ALA A 30 -6.24 -6.84 -3.79
C ALA A 30 -5.02 -6.14 -4.42
N GLU A 31 -4.24 -5.47 -3.58
CA GLU A 31 -3.06 -4.74 -4.01
C GLU A 31 -1.90 -5.72 -4.25
N LEU A 32 -1.14 -5.53 -5.32
CA LEU A 32 0.10 -6.27 -5.52
C LEU A 32 1.17 -5.65 -4.60
N ALA A 33 1.77 -6.46 -3.74
CA ALA A 33 2.82 -6.03 -2.84
C ALA A 33 4.19 -6.45 -3.38
N VAL A 34 5.14 -5.51 -3.45
CA VAL A 34 6.52 -5.77 -3.87
C VAL A 34 7.44 -5.54 -2.69
N THR A 35 7.95 -6.62 -2.09
CA THR A 35 8.99 -6.57 -1.07
C THR A 35 10.33 -6.41 -1.77
N VAL A 36 10.92 -5.22 -1.66
CA VAL A 36 12.22 -4.90 -2.24
C VAL A 36 13.27 -5.06 -1.15
N ASP A 37 14.26 -5.91 -1.39
CA ASP A 37 15.45 -6.07 -0.57
C ASP A 37 16.63 -5.41 -1.29
N ASN A 38 17.00 -4.21 -0.83
CA ASN A 38 18.12 -3.46 -1.39
C ASN A 38 19.40 -3.81 -0.65
N GLN A 39 20.18 -4.72 -1.21
CA GLN A 39 21.50 -5.10 -0.70
C GLN A 39 22.61 -4.18 -1.24
N ASN A 40 22.23 -3.20 -2.08
CA ASN A 40 23.14 -2.19 -2.58
C ASN A 40 23.31 -1.04 -1.58
N PHE A 41 24.47 -0.39 -1.60
CA PHE A 41 24.72 0.78 -0.76
C PHE A 41 23.96 2.02 -1.22
N LEU A 42 23.72 2.15 -2.52
CA LEU A 42 22.98 3.29 -3.06
C LEU A 42 21.48 3.15 -2.78
N ASP A 43 20.84 4.29 -2.53
CA ASP A 43 19.38 4.39 -2.55
C ASP A 43 18.87 4.10 -3.96
N MET A 44 17.70 3.48 -4.06
CA MET A 44 17.16 2.97 -5.32
C MET A 44 15.74 3.49 -5.54
N ASP A 45 15.50 4.09 -6.70
CA ASP A 45 14.15 4.31 -7.21
C ASP A 45 13.66 3.07 -7.94
N VAL A 46 12.50 2.56 -7.55
CA VAL A 46 11.91 1.35 -8.11
C VAL A 46 10.72 1.72 -8.98
N PHE A 47 10.71 1.17 -10.19
CA PHE A 47 9.68 1.37 -11.18
C PHE A 47 9.07 0.04 -11.60
N ILE A 48 7.78 0.09 -11.93
CA ILE A 48 7.09 -0.98 -12.67
C ILE A 48 6.96 -0.57 -14.13
N ILE A 49 7.27 -1.49 -15.03
CA ILE A 49 7.09 -1.34 -16.47
C ILE A 49 5.95 -2.25 -16.91
N ARG A 50 4.97 -1.68 -17.60
CA ARG A 50 3.79 -2.39 -18.12
C ARG A 50 3.27 -1.68 -19.35
N GLY A 51 3.06 -2.42 -20.45
CA GLY A 51 2.44 -1.87 -21.67
C GLY A 51 3.13 -0.61 -22.19
N GLY A 52 4.47 -0.55 -22.10
CA GLY A 52 5.27 0.61 -22.49
C GLY A 52 5.26 1.79 -21.51
N GLN A 53 4.48 1.71 -20.43
CA GLN A 53 4.49 2.72 -19.37
C GLN A 53 5.50 2.34 -18.30
N ARG A 54 6.25 3.35 -17.82
CA ARG A 54 7.19 3.26 -16.70
C ARG A 54 6.65 4.09 -15.55
N LEU A 55 6.25 3.44 -14.46
CA LEU A 55 5.65 4.10 -13.30
C LEU A 55 6.53 3.89 -12.06
N ARG A 56 6.82 4.98 -11.35
CA ARG A 56 7.55 4.92 -10.06
C ARG A 56 6.65 4.33 -8.98
N LEU A 57 7.14 3.29 -8.32
CA LEU A 57 6.52 2.69 -7.15
C LEU A 57 6.99 3.38 -5.86
N GLY A 58 8.27 3.70 -5.77
CA GLY A 58 8.83 4.37 -4.60
C GLY A 58 10.35 4.38 -4.58
N MET A 59 10.90 4.84 -3.46
CA MET A 59 12.33 4.84 -3.17
C MET A 59 12.62 3.86 -2.03
N VAL A 60 13.70 3.09 -2.16
CA VAL A 60 14.19 2.13 -1.17
C VAL A 60 15.61 2.53 -0.77
N PRO A 61 15.84 2.88 0.51
CA PRO A 61 17.18 3.24 0.97
C PRO A 61 18.21 2.12 0.76
N GLY A 62 19.48 2.48 0.68
CA GLY A 62 20.58 1.53 0.68
C GLY A 62 20.57 0.61 1.91
N ILE A 63 21.01 -0.63 1.73
CA ILE A 63 21.11 -1.65 2.79
C ILE A 63 19.82 -1.74 3.63
N SER A 64 18.68 -1.85 2.94
CA SER A 64 17.37 -1.84 3.59
C SER A 64 16.33 -2.61 2.79
N SER A 65 15.22 -2.94 3.43
CA SER A 65 14.08 -3.57 2.77
C SER A 65 12.79 -2.77 2.98
N ARG A 66 11.98 -2.65 1.93
CA ARG A 66 10.69 -1.95 1.96
C ARG A 66 9.64 -2.68 1.13
N ILE A 67 8.39 -2.56 1.56
CA ILE A 67 7.24 -3.00 0.77
C ILE A 67 6.74 -1.80 -0.03
N LEU A 68 6.67 -1.96 -1.34
CA LEU A 68 6.07 -1.00 -2.27
C LEU A 68 4.76 -1.58 -2.79
N MET A 69 3.69 -0.80 -2.69
CA MET A 69 2.37 -1.25 -3.10
C MET A 69 2.08 -0.77 -4.52
N VAL A 70 1.54 -1.67 -5.34
CA VAL A 70 1.19 -1.38 -6.72
C VAL A 70 -0.30 -1.14 -6.80
N ARG A 71 -0.66 0.07 -7.26
CA ARG A 71 -2.06 0.48 -7.36
C ARG A 71 -2.89 -0.57 -8.14
N PRO A 72 -4.04 -0.99 -7.59
CA PRO A 72 -4.84 -2.08 -8.14
C PRO A 72 -5.39 -1.78 -9.54
N GLU A 73 -5.54 -0.51 -9.91
CA GLU A 73 -5.97 -0.10 -11.26
C GLU A 73 -4.95 -0.48 -12.35
N LEU A 74 -3.70 -0.77 -11.96
CA LEU A 74 -2.62 -1.13 -12.87
C LEU A 74 -2.52 -2.63 -13.10
N ILE A 75 -3.15 -3.44 -12.25
CA ILE A 75 -2.99 -4.89 -12.22
C ILE A 75 -4.32 -5.56 -12.50
N GLY A 76 -4.48 -6.03 -13.73
CA GLY A 76 -5.51 -6.99 -14.12
C GLY A 76 -5.03 -8.43 -13.96
N TYR A 77 -5.90 -9.40 -14.21
CA TYR A 77 -5.53 -10.81 -14.26
C TYR A 77 -4.53 -11.10 -15.38
N GLY A 78 -3.37 -11.66 -15.04
CA GLY A 78 -2.36 -12.07 -16.01
C GLY A 78 -1.57 -10.90 -16.58
N THR A 79 -1.49 -9.78 -15.86
CA THR A 79 -0.75 -8.60 -16.31
C THR A 79 0.74 -8.93 -16.39
N GLU A 80 1.34 -8.71 -17.55
CA GLU A 80 2.80 -8.81 -17.71
C GLU A 80 3.49 -7.53 -17.24
N VAL A 81 4.48 -7.70 -16.37
CA VAL A 81 5.25 -6.60 -15.77
C VAL A 81 6.73 -6.92 -15.74
N GLN A 82 7.53 -5.86 -15.77
CA GLN A 82 8.95 -5.89 -15.40
C GLN A 82 9.18 -4.87 -14.29
N PHE A 83 10.25 -5.04 -13.52
CA PHE A 83 10.71 -4.04 -12.58
C PHE A 83 12.01 -3.43 -13.08
N GLU A 84 12.10 -2.11 -13.00
CA GLU A 84 13.34 -1.38 -13.26
C GLU A 84 13.80 -0.73 -11.96
N VAL A 85 15.11 -0.79 -11.72
CA VAL A 85 15.75 -0.20 -10.56
C VAL A 85 16.71 0.88 -11.03
N HIS A 86 16.59 2.08 -10.47
CA HIS A 86 17.44 3.22 -10.79
C HIS A 86 18.23 3.67 -9.56
N PRO A 87 19.57 3.53 -9.55
CA PRO A 87 20.40 3.99 -8.44
C PRO A 87 20.45 5.51 -8.36
N ILE A 88 20.19 6.05 -7.18
CA ILE A 88 20.34 7.48 -6.90
C ILE A 88 21.84 7.77 -6.74
N GLY A 89 22.37 8.63 -7.61
CA GLY A 89 23.80 8.96 -7.64
C GLY A 89 24.70 7.90 -8.30
N GLY A 90 24.10 6.85 -8.90
CA GLY A 90 24.81 5.80 -9.62
C GLY A 90 24.58 5.83 -11.14
N ARG A 91 24.92 4.73 -11.80
CA ARG A 91 24.69 4.51 -13.23
C ARG A 91 24.03 3.16 -13.47
N GLY A 92 23.37 3.04 -14.62
CA GLY A 92 22.70 1.81 -15.05
C GLY A 92 21.28 1.71 -14.48
N ASN A 93 20.41 1.07 -15.25
CA ASN A 93 19.03 0.83 -14.87
C ASN A 93 18.69 -0.65 -15.14
N PRO A 94 19.09 -1.58 -14.25
CA PRO A 94 18.76 -2.99 -14.43
C PRO A 94 17.23 -3.18 -14.53
N ILE A 95 16.82 -4.02 -15.48
CA ILE A 95 15.42 -4.41 -15.69
C ILE A 95 15.33 -5.92 -15.49
N THR A 96 14.31 -6.37 -14.78
CA THR A 96 14.05 -7.79 -14.57
C THR A 96 13.53 -8.47 -15.84
N GLU A 97 13.45 -9.80 -15.81
CA GLU A 97 12.60 -10.53 -16.75
C GLU A 97 11.12 -10.12 -16.62
N THR A 98 10.34 -10.43 -17.66
CA THR A 98 8.90 -10.24 -17.66
C THR A 98 8.24 -11.35 -16.85
N ILE A 99 7.40 -10.96 -15.90
CA ILE A 99 6.59 -11.90 -15.10
C ILE A 99 5.11 -11.58 -15.25
N SER A 100 4.26 -12.60 -15.13
CA SER A 100 2.80 -12.42 -15.07
C SER A 100 2.37 -12.32 -13.61
N VAL A 101 1.64 -11.25 -13.28
CA VAL A 101 1.16 -10.96 -11.93
C VAL A 101 -0.36 -10.85 -11.88
N ARG A 102 -0.91 -11.03 -10.68
CA ARG A 102 -2.34 -10.94 -10.38
C ARG A 102 -2.58 -10.07 -9.13
N PRO A 103 -3.79 -9.50 -8.99
CA PRO A 103 -4.18 -8.83 -7.76
C PRO A 103 -3.99 -9.73 -6.53
N GLY A 104 -3.32 -9.22 -5.50
CA GLY A 104 -3.03 -9.95 -4.26
C GLY A 104 -1.72 -10.75 -4.25
N ASP A 105 -0.97 -10.78 -5.35
CA ASP A 105 0.36 -11.38 -5.36
C ASP A 105 1.32 -10.62 -4.43
N VAL A 106 2.31 -11.36 -3.91
CA VAL A 106 3.43 -10.80 -3.16
C VAL A 106 4.72 -11.16 -3.88
N ILE A 107 5.37 -10.16 -4.46
CA ILE A 107 6.61 -10.29 -5.21
C ILE A 107 7.78 -9.91 -4.32
N ARG A 108 8.89 -10.63 -4.47
CA ARG A 108 10.16 -10.28 -3.84
C ARG A 108 11.17 -9.90 -4.90
N LEU A 109 11.68 -8.68 -4.79
CA LEU A 109 12.69 -8.12 -5.67
C LEU A 109 13.97 -7.94 -4.87
N THR A 110 15.03 -8.65 -5.23
CA THR A 110 16.35 -8.48 -4.61
C THR A 110 17.24 -7.66 -5.53
N ILE A 111 17.76 -6.55 -5.00
CA ILE A 111 18.74 -5.71 -5.68
C ILE A 111 20.11 -6.13 -5.12
N PRO A 112 20.98 -6.77 -5.92
CA PRO A 112 22.25 -7.27 -5.42
C PRO A 112 23.22 -6.13 -5.06
N PRO A 113 24.25 -6.42 -4.25
CA PRO A 113 25.37 -5.50 -4.06
C PRO A 113 26.08 -5.25 -5.40
N ASN A 114 26.58 -4.03 -5.58
CA ASN A 114 27.50 -3.67 -6.67
C ASN A 114 28.95 -3.92 -6.26
#